data_AF-A0A4Z0NUS6-F1
#
_entry.id   AF-A0A4Z0NUS6-F1
#
_cell.length_a   1.000
_cell.length_b   1.000
_cell.length_c   1.000
_cell.angle_alpha   90.00
_cell.angle_beta   90.00
_cell.angle_gamma   90.00
#
_symmetry.space_group_name_H-M   'P 1'
#
loop_
_entity.id
_entity.type
_entity.pdbx_description
1 polymer ?
#
loop_
_entity_poly.entity_id
_entity_poly.type
_entity_poly.pdbx_seq_one_letter_code
_entity_poly.pdbx_strand_id
1 'polypeptide(L)'
;MPFGVELPAGVDIPSDSLVFHGNYCGPGSRGPGLPPVDALDAACMRHDACTPPRGRGLPTCSCHARLQREAEAVARNPRNPDDLRSLAGLVSAGATQLPCR
;
A
#
# COMPACT_ATOMS: atom_id res chain seq x y z
N MET A 1 26.50 -22.97 -18.85
CA MET A 1 25.30 -22.19 -18.48
C MET A 1 25.58 -21.45 -17.18
N PRO A 2 25.75 -20.12 -17.23
CA PRO A 2 25.28 -19.29 -16.12
C PRO A 2 24.44 -18.12 -16.66
N PHE A 3 23.13 -18.17 -16.45
CA PHE A 3 22.27 -17.00 -16.58
C PHE A 3 22.33 -16.22 -15.27
N GLY A 4 23.28 -15.30 -15.17
CA GLY A 4 23.22 -14.20 -14.21
C GLY A 4 22.22 -13.18 -14.72
N VAL A 5 21.10 -13.00 -14.03
CA VAL A 5 20.22 -11.87 -14.28
C VAL A 5 20.84 -10.67 -13.56
N GLU A 6 21.70 -9.93 -14.26
CA GLU A 6 22.07 -8.57 -13.89
C GLU A 6 20.82 -7.68 -14.03
N LEU A 7 20.16 -7.40 -12.92
CA LEU A 7 19.16 -6.34 -12.82
C LEU A 7 19.90 -5.01 -12.98
N PRO A 8 19.60 -4.18 -13.99
CA PRO A 8 20.24 -2.88 -14.13
C PRO A 8 19.86 -2.01 -12.92
N ALA A 9 20.86 -1.57 -12.18
CA ALA A 9 20.72 -0.49 -11.21
C ALA A 9 20.28 0.77 -11.96
N GLY A 10 19.17 1.39 -11.53
CA GLY A 10 18.80 2.74 -11.96
C GLY A 10 17.61 2.85 -12.91
N VAL A 11 16.60 1.98 -12.81
CA VAL A 11 15.27 2.36 -13.31
C VAL A 11 14.58 3.17 -12.20
N ASP A 12 14.54 4.49 -12.37
CA ASP A 12 13.67 5.37 -11.58
C ASP A 12 12.21 5.07 -11.97
N ILE A 13 11.64 4.02 -11.38
CA ILE A 13 10.21 3.72 -11.47
C ILE A 13 9.49 4.87 -10.76
N PRO A 14 8.67 5.69 -11.47
CA PRO A 14 7.92 6.77 -10.86
C PRO A 14 7.14 6.26 -9.63
N SER A 15 7.13 7.03 -8.54
CA SER A 15 6.55 6.59 -7.27
C SER A 15 5.06 6.24 -7.34
N ASP A 16 4.37 6.66 -8.38
CA ASP A 16 2.96 6.40 -8.71
C ASP A 16 2.75 5.20 -9.62
N SER A 17 3.79 4.74 -10.33
CA SER A 17 3.69 3.66 -11.32
C SER A 17 3.54 2.25 -10.71
N LEU A 18 3.59 2.14 -9.39
CA LEU A 18 3.30 0.91 -8.65
C LEU A 18 1.99 0.99 -7.82
N VAL A 19 1.18 2.04 -8.01
CA VAL A 19 -0.16 2.14 -7.42
C VAL A 19 -1.08 1.15 -8.15
N PHE A 20 -1.51 0.11 -7.45
CA PHE A 20 -2.36 -0.95 -8.00
C PHE A 20 -3.86 -0.68 -7.79
N HIS A 21 -4.21 0.23 -6.87
CA HIS A 21 -5.61 0.58 -6.61
C HIS A 21 -5.74 2.04 -6.16
N GLY A 22 -6.74 2.72 -6.72
CA GLY A 22 -7.02 4.12 -6.41
C GLY A 22 -5.83 5.05 -6.64
N ASN A 23 -5.62 5.94 -5.66
CA ASN A 23 -4.58 6.96 -5.68
C ASN A 23 -3.43 6.65 -4.72
N TYR A 24 -3.66 5.81 -3.71
CA TYR A 24 -2.78 5.64 -2.55
C TYR A 24 -2.38 4.19 -2.27
N CYS A 25 -3.07 3.18 -2.80
CA CYS A 25 -2.68 1.79 -2.55
C CYS A 25 -1.53 1.37 -3.46
N GLY A 26 -0.30 1.48 -2.94
CA GLY A 26 0.92 1.01 -3.58
C GLY A 26 2.17 1.47 -2.85
N PRO A 27 3.36 1.11 -3.34
CA PRO A 27 4.59 1.78 -2.97
C PRO A 27 4.48 3.23 -3.46
N GLY A 28 4.13 4.18 -2.59
CA GLY A 28 3.91 5.58 -2.96
C GLY A 28 2.46 5.87 -3.37
N SER A 29 2.22 7.07 -3.89
CA SER A 29 0.88 7.54 -4.28
C SER A 29 0.95 8.39 -5.55
N ARG A 30 -0.22 8.61 -6.18
CA ARG A 30 -0.41 9.51 -7.32
C ARG A 30 -0.27 11.00 -6.96
N GLY A 31 0.01 11.30 -5.69
CA GLY A 31 0.30 12.63 -5.20
C GLY A 31 -0.70 13.18 -4.17
N PRO A 32 -0.33 14.25 -3.47
CA PRO A 32 -1.19 14.91 -2.51
C PRO A 32 -2.36 15.64 -3.19
N GLY A 33 -3.50 15.71 -2.50
CA GLY A 33 -4.66 16.52 -2.93
C GLY A 33 -5.70 15.79 -3.78
N LEU A 34 -5.50 14.51 -4.09
CA LEU A 34 -6.52 13.67 -4.71
C LEU A 34 -7.44 13.07 -3.63
N PRO A 35 -8.77 13.04 -3.83
CA PRO A 35 -9.64 12.33 -2.92
C PRO A 35 -9.40 10.82 -3.04
N PRO A 36 -9.44 10.06 -1.94
CA PRO A 36 -9.45 8.60 -2.03
C PRO A 36 -10.70 8.13 -2.78
N VAL A 37 -10.55 7.14 -3.66
CA VAL A 37 -11.65 6.67 -4.53
C VAL A 37 -12.66 5.78 -3.79
N ASP A 38 -12.23 5.12 -2.72
CA ASP A 38 -13.05 4.29 -1.85
C ASP A 38 -12.46 4.16 -0.43
N ALA A 39 -13.09 3.32 0.39
CA ALA A 39 -12.67 3.11 1.78
C ALA A 39 -11.30 2.42 1.91
N LEU A 40 -10.89 1.57 0.96
CA LEU A 40 -9.58 0.94 0.95
C LEU A 40 -8.50 1.96 0.60
N ASP A 41 -8.74 2.75 -0.45
CA ASP A 41 -7.85 3.82 -0.87
C ASP A 41 -7.67 4.87 0.24
N ALA A 42 -8.73 5.17 1.00
CA ALA A 42 -8.65 6.03 2.16
C ALA A 42 -7.78 5.44 3.29
N ALA A 43 -7.77 4.11 3.47
CA ALA A 43 -6.88 3.44 4.42
C ALA A 43 -5.42 3.52 3.97
N CYS A 44 -5.15 3.29 2.69
CA CYS A 44 -3.82 3.45 2.11
C CYS A 44 -3.31 4.89 2.24
N MET A 45 -4.15 5.90 1.96
CA MET A 45 -3.81 7.31 2.13
C MET A 45 -3.37 7.65 3.56
N ARG A 46 -4.08 7.12 4.57
CA ARG A 46 -3.72 7.32 5.98
C ARG A 46 -2.44 6.58 6.37
N HIS A 47 -2.18 5.43 5.76
CA HIS A 47 -0.94 4.68 5.96
C HIS A 47 0.27 5.41 5.37
N ASP A 48 0.14 5.96 4.17
CA ASP A 48 1.16 6.81 3.54
C ASP A 48 1.49 8.02 4.40
N ALA A 49 0.46 8.71 4.92
CA ALA A 49 0.64 9.86 5.81
C ALA A 49 1.30 9.51 7.16
N CYS A 50 1.19 8.25 7.60
CA CYS A 50 1.84 7.74 8.82
C CYS A 50 3.29 7.32 8.58
N THR A 51 3.63 6.98 7.33
CA THR A 51 4.92 6.42 6.95
C THR A 51 5.93 7.54 6.65
N PRO A 52 7.19 7.45 7.12
CA PRO A 52 8.20 8.41 6.74
C PRO A 52 8.42 8.41 5.22
N PRO A 53 8.87 9.52 4.62
CA PRO A 53 9.17 9.54 3.20
C PRO A 53 10.17 8.43 2.84
N ARG A 54 10.07 7.89 1.63
CA ARG A 54 10.95 6.80 1.19
C ARG A 54 12.42 7.13 1.45
N GLY A 55 13.17 6.16 1.98
CA GLY A 55 14.58 6.33 2.34
C GLY A 55 14.84 7.11 3.63
N ARG A 56 13.82 7.61 4.33
CA ARG A 56 13.96 8.32 5.63
C ARG A 56 13.79 7.40 6.86
N GLY A 57 13.72 6.08 6.66
CA GLY A 57 13.61 5.07 7.72
C GLY A 57 12.35 4.21 7.63
N LEU A 58 12.16 3.34 8.62
CA LEU A 58 10.99 2.45 8.69
C LEU A 58 9.79 3.14 9.35
N PRO A 59 8.55 2.84 8.91
CA PRO A 59 7.35 3.20 9.64
C PRO A 59 7.29 2.52 11.01
N THR A 60 6.50 3.09 11.91
CA THR A 60 6.20 2.42 13.19
C THR A 60 5.30 1.20 12.95
N CYS A 61 5.43 0.16 13.78
CA CYS A 61 4.54 -1.00 13.66
C CYS A 61 3.05 -0.62 13.82
N SER A 62 2.74 0.48 14.52
CA SER A 62 1.39 1.02 14.61
C SER A 62 0.82 1.52 13.27
N CYS A 63 1.65 2.01 12.34
CA CYS A 63 1.19 2.41 11.02
C CYS A 63 0.66 1.21 10.23
N HIS A 64 1.41 0.10 10.23
CA HIS A 64 1.00 -1.15 9.57
C HIS A 64 -0.19 -1.81 10.26
N ALA A 65 -0.21 -1.84 11.59
CA ALA A 65 -1.34 -2.37 12.35
C ALA A 65 -2.64 -1.58 12.09
N ARG A 66 -2.53 -0.26 11.89
CA ARG A 66 -3.68 0.57 11.49
C ARG A 66 -4.17 0.21 10.09
N LEU A 67 -3.26 0.12 9.11
CA LEU A 67 -3.60 -0.28 7.74
C LEU A 67 -4.30 -1.64 7.72
N GLN A 68 -3.73 -2.62 8.44
CA GLN A 68 -4.29 -3.95 8.57
C GLN A 68 -5.74 -3.90 9.07
N ARG A 69 -6.01 -3.25 10.21
CA ARG A 69 -7.39 -3.17 10.76
C ARG A 69 -8.37 -2.48 9.81
N GLU A 70 -7.96 -1.38 9.19
CA GLU A 70 -8.84 -0.61 8.29
C GLU A 70 -9.16 -1.39 7.01
N ALA A 71 -8.16 -2.03 6.39
CA ALA A 71 -8.36 -2.89 5.22
C ALA A 71 -9.20 -4.13 5.55
N GLU A 72 -8.99 -4.74 6.72
CA GLU A 72 -9.79 -5.89 7.17
C GLU A 72 -11.27 -5.53 7.38
N ALA A 73 -11.56 -4.31 7.85
CA ALA A 73 -12.93 -3.80 7.95
C ALA A 73 -13.59 -3.66 6.56
N VAL A 74 -12.84 -3.20 5.56
CA VAL A 74 -13.31 -3.14 4.16
C VAL A 74 -13.57 -4.55 3.61
N ALA A 75 -12.67 -5.49 3.84
CA ALA A 75 -12.79 -6.88 3.37
C ALA A 75 -14.04 -7.60 3.93
N ARG A 76 -14.38 -7.31 5.19
CA ARG A 76 -15.53 -7.91 5.89
C ARG A 76 -16.87 -7.24 5.59
N ASN A 77 -16.89 -6.05 5.00
CA ASN A 77 -18.15 -5.34 4.74
C ASN A 77 -18.84 -5.91 3.49
N PRO A 78 -20.02 -6.56 3.62
CA PRO A 78 -20.72 -7.17 2.49
C PRO A 78 -21.32 -6.15 1.52
N ARG A 79 -21.32 -4.84 1.87
CA ARG A 79 -21.76 -3.78 0.95
C ARG A 79 -20.69 -3.45 -0.10
N ASN A 80 -19.46 -3.89 0.09
CA ASN A 80 -18.38 -3.65 -0.87
C ASN A 80 -18.39 -4.72 -1.98
N PRO A 81 -18.00 -4.37 -3.22
CA PRO A 81 -17.81 -5.33 -4.29
C PRO A 81 -16.81 -6.43 -3.93
N ASP A 82 -17.01 -7.66 -4.43
CA ASP A 82 -16.18 -8.81 -4.07
C ASP A 82 -14.71 -8.65 -4.44
N ASP A 83 -14.42 -8.01 -5.58
CA ASP A 83 -13.04 -7.69 -5.97
C ASP A 83 -12.37 -6.74 -4.97
N LEU A 84 -13.09 -5.69 -4.53
CA LEU A 84 -12.59 -4.76 -3.53
C LEU A 84 -12.37 -5.44 -2.18
N ARG A 85 -13.28 -6.33 -1.78
CA ARG A 85 -13.15 -7.12 -0.55
C ARG A 85 -11.94 -8.04 -0.60
N SER A 86 -11.72 -8.71 -1.73
CA SER A 86 -10.59 -9.61 -1.96
C SER A 86 -9.26 -8.84 -1.93
N LEU A 87 -9.20 -7.71 -2.63
CA LEU A 87 -8.06 -6.82 -2.62
C LEU A 87 -7.77 -6.28 -1.21
N ALA A 88 -8.80 -5.83 -0.49
CA ALA A 88 -8.64 -5.37 0.88
C ALA A 88 -8.11 -6.47 1.82
N GLY A 89 -8.52 -7.73 1.60
CA GLY A 89 -7.96 -8.88 2.29
C GLY A 89 -6.45 -9.06 2.03
N LEU A 90 -6.03 -8.93 0.77
CA LEU A 90 -4.61 -8.97 0.40
C LEU A 90 -3.81 -7.81 1.02
N VAL A 91 -4.35 -6.58 1.00
CA VAL A 91 -3.72 -5.41 1.62
C VAL A 91 -3.60 -5.62 3.14
N SER A 92 -4.65 -6.11 3.79
CA SER A 92 -4.66 -6.44 5.22
C SER A 92 -3.59 -7.47 5.57
N ALA A 93 -3.50 -8.56 4.79
CA ALA A 93 -2.50 -9.60 5.00
C ALA A 93 -1.07 -9.11 4.71
N GLY A 94 -0.89 -8.30 3.65
CA GLY A 94 0.41 -7.73 3.31
C GLY A 94 0.93 -6.76 4.37
N ALA A 95 0.04 -5.99 4.99
CA ALA A 95 0.40 -5.03 6.04
C ALA A 95 1.11 -5.69 7.24
N THR A 96 0.79 -6.96 7.57
CA THR A 96 1.43 -7.67 8.69
C THR A 96 2.85 -8.16 8.38
N GLN A 97 3.23 -8.20 7.10
CA GLN A 97 4.52 -8.69 6.63
C GLN A 97 5.54 -7.56 6.39
N LEU A 98 5.10 -6.31 6.47
CA LEU A 98 5.97 -5.16 6.21
C LEU A 98 6.92 -4.90 7.40
N PRO A 99 8.20 -4.61 7.13
CA PRO A 99 9.17 -4.30 8.18
C PRO A 99 8.82 -2.99 8.89
N CYS A 100 8.91 -3.00 10.21
CA CYS A 100 8.64 -1.84 11.06
C CYS A 100 9.64 -1.72 12.20
N ARG A 101 9.58 -0.57 12.86
CA ARG A 101 10.33 -0.24 14.08
C ARG A 101 9.39 0.10 15.24
#